data_AF-A0A1F3TR51-F1
#
_entry.id   AF-A0A1F3TR51-F1
#
_cell.length_a   1.000
_cell.length_b   1.000
_cell.length_c   1.000
_cell.angle_alpha   90.00
_cell.angle_beta   90.00
_cell.angle_gamma   90.00
#
_symmetry.space_group_name_H-M   'P 1'
#
loop_
_entity.id
_entity.type
_entity.pdbx_description
1 polymer ?
#
loop_
_entity_poly.entity_id
_entity_poly.type
_entity_poly.pdbx_seq_one_letter_code
_entity_poly.pdbx_strand_id
1 'polypeptide(L)'
;MNFHETQQILKIILSPFKSASLITDEGKLIASADTDHLQSTTSRLVVFQIMKKYLNPQIGDLFILNDPENGGLNFQNIFFTTRLTEKVYLVFVKENCQIHFKIPPTPLFEKGFRNKTIWPFLVDQNPNAKALTDFFESSWKAIEHLAHMHTYLHEISLPKNLQNYFKTVSKVFEQLFNTRALGQNEVTSRVSATETVKLRLTIDEKQNQRTIHADFSQSSPVKTISAASHIVESALIKSLADHYGMEHMLAQPLLDSIRLTLPPQSIVSKANALGTYNLLLQKTVTEQISFLVSTLTRQNKSAPSVFKLNPEFQMDLQVNDTNYLISGDSKKLKFLDLDFLVQSNILIPLVAQYIEGKVHLKIQIKTDQKVVLKPKLIPHSGTPEFLMIDGVSNKLQSDVSLTKNDTFEINWKISF
;
A
#
# COMPACT_ATOMS: atom_id res chain seq x y z
N MET A 1 31.22 -11.50 4.85
CA MET A 1 30.12 -11.43 3.86
C MET A 1 30.26 -10.17 3.02
N ASN A 2 30.17 -10.30 1.70
CA ASN A 2 30.15 -9.16 0.79
C ASN A 2 28.72 -8.62 0.62
N PHE A 3 28.59 -7.46 -0.03
CA PHE A 3 27.29 -6.80 -0.22
C PHE A 3 26.28 -7.65 -1.00
N HIS A 4 26.73 -8.35 -2.06
CA HIS A 4 25.87 -9.17 -2.90
C HIS A 4 25.30 -10.36 -2.13
N GLU A 5 26.13 -11.05 -1.35
CA GLU A 5 25.71 -12.14 -0.46
C GLU A 5 24.65 -11.66 0.53
N THR A 6 24.85 -10.49 1.14
CA THR A 6 23.90 -9.91 2.08
C THR A 6 22.55 -9.64 1.41
N GLN A 7 22.55 -9.06 0.20
CA GLN A 7 21.32 -8.83 -0.55
C GLN A 7 20.58 -10.13 -0.90
N GLN A 8 21.30 -11.18 -1.32
CA GLN A 8 20.67 -12.46 -1.64
C GLN A 8 20.02 -13.08 -0.41
N ILE A 9 20.70 -13.04 0.74
CA ILE A 9 20.13 -13.51 2.01
C ILE A 9 18.87 -12.73 2.37
N LEU A 10 18.90 -11.40 2.28
CA LEU A 10 17.73 -10.56 2.57
C LEU A 10 16.55 -10.87 1.62
N LYS A 11 16.83 -11.10 0.33
CA LYS A 11 15.80 -11.54 -0.64
C LYS A 11 15.21 -12.89 -0.26
N ILE A 12 16.04 -13.88 0.13
CA ILE A 12 15.57 -15.21 0.55
C ILE A 12 14.65 -15.08 1.77
N ILE A 13 15.07 -14.33 2.80
CA ILE A 13 14.30 -14.15 4.04
C ILE A 13 12.96 -13.45 3.78
N LEU A 14 12.92 -12.45 2.90
CA LEU A 14 11.71 -11.67 2.63
C LEU A 14 10.79 -12.31 1.59
N SER A 15 11.29 -13.17 0.71
CA SER A 15 10.53 -13.78 -0.40
C SER A 15 9.23 -14.50 -0.01
N PRO A 16 9.08 -15.14 1.18
CA PRO A 16 7.82 -15.76 1.56
C PRO A 16 6.71 -14.77 1.86
N PHE A 17 7.02 -13.47 2.00
CA PHE A 17 6.09 -12.45 2.43
C PHE A 17 5.80 -11.47 1.30
N LYS A 18 4.51 -11.18 1.08
CA LYS A 18 4.07 -10.13 0.16
C LYS A 18 4.51 -8.74 0.64
N SER A 19 4.50 -8.53 1.95
CA SER A 19 4.83 -7.25 2.57
C SER A 19 5.50 -7.53 3.90
N ALA A 20 6.83 -7.37 3.97
CA ALA A 20 7.61 -7.52 5.20
C ALA A 20 8.79 -6.54 5.31
N SER A 21 9.19 -6.24 6.55
CA SER A 21 10.42 -5.53 6.88
C SER A 21 11.24 -6.29 7.92
N LEU A 22 12.56 -6.27 7.74
CA LEU A 22 13.53 -6.64 8.76
C LEU A 22 14.03 -5.37 9.44
N ILE A 23 14.03 -5.37 10.77
CA ILE A 23 14.32 -4.19 11.59
C ILE A 23 15.32 -4.58 12.67
N THR A 24 16.31 -3.73 12.93
CA THR A 24 17.25 -3.96 14.03
C THR A 24 16.56 -3.79 15.39
N ASP A 25 17.16 -4.31 16.45
CA ASP A 25 16.71 -4.01 17.81
C ASP A 25 16.70 -2.50 18.10
N GLU A 26 17.59 -1.72 17.50
CA GLU A 26 17.61 -0.25 17.59
C GLU A 26 16.48 0.44 16.80
N GLY A 27 15.73 -0.29 15.98
CA GLY A 27 14.64 0.26 15.15
C GLY A 27 15.07 0.78 13.78
N LYS A 28 16.27 0.40 13.31
CA LYS A 28 16.74 0.75 11.96
C LYS A 28 16.21 -0.25 10.94
N LEU A 29 15.73 0.25 9.81
CA LEU A 29 15.28 -0.60 8.70
C LEU A 29 16.47 -1.31 8.04
N ILE A 30 16.50 -2.64 8.10
CA ILE A 30 17.52 -3.46 7.43
C ILE A 30 17.14 -3.64 5.97
N ALA A 31 15.93 -4.13 5.72
CA ALA A 31 15.39 -4.37 4.39
C ALA A 31 13.87 -4.34 4.44
N SER A 32 13.25 -3.99 3.32
CA SER A 32 11.81 -3.88 3.20
C SER A 32 11.35 -4.38 1.85
N ALA A 33 10.26 -5.13 1.83
CA ALA A 33 9.57 -5.57 0.62
C ALA A 33 8.09 -5.21 0.75
N ASP A 34 7.54 -4.64 -0.31
CA ASP A 34 6.13 -4.32 -0.45
C ASP A 34 5.66 -4.74 -1.84
N THR A 35 4.40 -5.13 -1.95
CA THR A 35 3.73 -5.21 -3.25
C THR A 35 3.26 -3.82 -3.68
N ASP A 36 3.08 -3.62 -4.98
CA ASP A 36 2.57 -2.37 -5.58
C ASP A 36 1.25 -1.85 -4.98
N HIS A 37 0.46 -2.71 -4.34
CA HIS A 37 -0.87 -2.36 -3.82
C HIS A 37 -0.87 -2.00 -2.34
N LEU A 38 0.22 -2.30 -1.62
CA LEU A 38 0.29 -2.13 -0.19
C LEU A 38 1.64 -1.57 0.21
N GLN A 39 1.68 -0.25 0.39
CA GLN A 39 2.87 0.47 0.82
C GLN A 39 2.83 0.59 2.33
N SER A 40 3.62 -0.22 3.04
CA SER A 40 3.50 -0.31 4.51
C SER A 40 4.81 -0.13 5.26
N THR A 41 5.91 0.19 4.57
CA THR A 41 7.25 0.30 5.17
C THR A 41 7.29 1.12 6.47
N THR A 42 6.83 2.38 6.48
CA THR A 42 6.80 3.19 7.71
C THR A 42 5.77 2.67 8.70
N SER A 43 4.63 2.19 8.21
CA SER A 43 3.59 1.58 9.08
C SER A 43 4.18 0.43 9.91
N ARG A 44 4.98 -0.45 9.28
CA ARG A 44 5.70 -1.53 9.97
C ARG A 44 6.73 -1.02 10.98
N LEU A 45 7.43 0.07 10.70
CA LEU A 45 8.34 0.71 11.66
C LEU A 45 7.58 1.25 12.88
N VAL A 46 6.43 1.89 12.68
CA VAL A 46 5.56 2.35 13.78
C VAL A 46 5.04 1.17 14.60
N VAL A 47 4.54 0.12 13.93
CA VAL A 47 4.11 -1.11 14.60
C VAL A 47 5.24 -1.73 15.42
N PHE A 48 6.44 -1.84 14.86
CA PHE A 48 7.61 -2.31 15.59
C PHE A 48 7.86 -1.49 16.87
N GLN A 49 7.84 -0.16 16.78
CA GLN A 49 8.08 0.71 17.94
C GLN A 49 7.02 0.50 19.03
N ILE A 50 5.75 0.37 18.64
CA ILE A 50 4.64 0.09 19.57
C ILE A 50 4.85 -1.27 20.24
N MET A 51 5.06 -2.34 19.45
CA MET A 51 5.26 -3.69 19.97
C MET A 51 6.47 -3.79 20.89
N LYS A 52 7.60 -3.22 20.48
CA LYS A 52 8.83 -3.22 21.28
C LYS A 52 8.65 -2.46 22.59
N LYS A 53 7.99 -1.30 22.57
CA LYS A 53 7.77 -0.47 23.75
C LYS A 53 6.85 -1.12 24.78
N TYR A 54 5.75 -1.72 24.32
CA TYR A 54 4.69 -2.18 25.22
C TYR A 54 4.69 -3.68 25.51
N LEU A 55 5.19 -4.50 24.59
CA LEU A 55 5.12 -5.96 24.69
C LEU A 55 6.50 -6.64 24.73
N ASN A 56 7.55 -5.96 24.27
CA ASN A 56 8.94 -6.44 24.26
C ASN A 56 9.10 -7.90 23.74
N PRO A 57 8.85 -8.15 22.45
CA PRO A 57 8.78 -9.50 21.90
C PRO A 57 10.05 -10.32 22.14
N GLN A 58 9.89 -11.58 22.56
CA GLN A 58 10.98 -12.55 22.63
C GLN A 58 10.98 -13.50 21.43
N ILE A 59 12.08 -14.21 21.24
CA ILE A 59 12.17 -15.26 20.22
C ILE A 59 11.14 -16.34 20.57
N GLY A 60 10.34 -16.73 19.58
CA GLY A 60 9.21 -17.65 19.77
C GLY A 60 7.88 -16.98 20.09
N ASP A 61 7.83 -15.65 20.19
CA ASP A 61 6.59 -14.91 20.32
C ASP A 61 6.09 -14.40 18.95
N LEU A 62 4.77 -14.30 18.80
CA LEU A 62 4.12 -13.66 17.67
C LEU A 62 3.04 -12.70 18.17
N PHE A 63 3.21 -11.43 17.86
CA PHE A 63 2.27 -10.36 18.19
C PHE A 63 1.53 -9.88 16.96
N ILE A 64 0.29 -9.45 17.14
CA ILE A 64 -0.55 -8.90 16.07
C ILE A 64 -1.18 -7.56 16.42
N LEU A 65 -1.43 -6.73 15.41
CA LEU A 65 -2.31 -5.57 15.48
C LEU A 65 -2.88 -5.23 14.09
N ASN A 66 -3.99 -4.52 14.02
CA ASN A 66 -4.51 -3.94 12.76
C ASN A 66 -5.06 -2.52 12.94
N ASP A 67 -4.95 -1.97 14.15
CA ASP A 67 -5.58 -0.72 14.55
C ASP A 67 -5.06 0.48 13.75
N PRO A 68 -5.90 1.12 12.91
CA PRO A 68 -5.49 2.24 12.06
C PRO A 68 -4.98 3.47 12.83
N GLU A 69 -5.39 3.61 14.09
CA GLU A 69 -4.91 4.71 14.95
C GLU A 69 -3.53 4.42 15.55
N ASN A 70 -3.09 3.16 15.53
CA ASN A 70 -1.87 2.67 16.18
C ASN A 70 -0.97 1.93 15.18
N GLY A 71 -0.74 2.51 14.01
CA GLY A 71 0.19 1.98 13.00
C GLY A 71 -0.42 1.01 11.97
N GLY A 72 -1.68 0.58 12.17
CA GLY A 72 -2.42 -0.25 11.22
C GLY A 72 -2.87 0.50 9.97
N LEU A 73 -3.37 -0.25 8.98
CA LEU A 73 -3.88 0.32 7.71
C LEU A 73 -5.41 0.33 7.67
N ASN A 74 -6.03 -0.79 7.99
CA ASN A 74 -7.47 -1.00 8.14
C ASN A 74 -7.64 -2.33 8.88
N PHE A 75 -8.87 -2.70 9.23
CA PHE A 75 -9.12 -3.91 10.01
C PHE A 75 -8.74 -5.22 9.31
N GLN A 76 -8.72 -5.26 7.98
CA GLN A 76 -8.39 -6.47 7.25
C GLN A 76 -6.87 -6.70 7.13
N ASN A 77 -6.07 -5.64 7.27
CA ASN A 77 -4.62 -5.70 7.14
C ASN A 77 -3.98 -5.92 8.51
N ILE A 78 -3.59 -7.18 8.77
CA ILE A 78 -3.06 -7.60 10.05
C ILE A 78 -1.54 -7.55 10.00
N PHE A 79 -0.96 -6.77 10.89
CA PHE A 79 0.47 -6.71 11.11
C PHE A 79 0.87 -7.79 12.11
N PHE A 80 1.94 -8.49 11.79
CA PHE A 80 2.57 -9.53 12.59
C PHE A 80 3.96 -9.06 12.98
N THR A 81 4.32 -9.18 14.25
CA THR A 81 5.65 -8.82 14.76
C THR A 81 6.24 -9.99 15.53
N THR A 82 7.46 -10.36 15.19
CA THR A 82 8.22 -11.40 15.89
C THR A 82 9.70 -11.03 15.96
N ARG A 83 10.40 -11.55 16.97
CA ARG A 83 11.85 -11.42 17.10
C ARG A 83 12.51 -12.68 16.52
N LEU A 84 13.35 -12.50 15.51
CA LEU A 84 14.06 -13.60 14.84
C LEU A 84 15.39 -13.92 15.51
N THR A 85 16.13 -12.89 15.94
CA THR A 85 17.40 -13.02 16.68
C THR A 85 17.45 -11.97 17.79
N GLU A 86 18.52 -11.96 18.58
CA GLU A 86 18.71 -10.90 19.58
C GLU A 86 18.72 -9.49 18.97
N LYS A 87 19.09 -9.35 17.69
CA LYS A 87 19.28 -8.07 17.03
C LYS A 87 18.34 -7.81 15.86
N VAL A 88 17.51 -8.77 15.46
CA VAL A 88 16.68 -8.68 14.26
C VAL A 88 15.24 -9.05 14.55
N TYR A 89 14.34 -8.17 14.15
CA TYR A 89 12.89 -8.34 14.18
C TYR A 89 12.34 -8.45 12.77
N LEU A 90 11.25 -9.19 12.64
CA LEU A 90 10.45 -9.27 11.43
C LEU A 90 9.08 -8.66 11.73
N VAL A 91 8.67 -7.73 10.88
CA VAL A 91 7.29 -7.24 10.84
C VAL A 91 6.73 -7.50 9.44
N PHE A 92 5.60 -8.16 9.35
CA PHE A 92 4.96 -8.45 8.06
C PHE A 92 3.45 -8.23 8.11
N VAL A 93 2.84 -8.05 6.94
CA VAL A 93 1.41 -7.78 6.81
C VAL A 93 0.75 -8.88 6.01
N LYS A 94 -0.39 -9.37 6.49
CA LYS A 94 -1.30 -10.22 5.71
C LYS A 94 -2.71 -9.69 5.80
N GLU A 95 -3.40 -9.77 4.67
CA GLU A 95 -4.81 -9.41 4.57
C GLU A 95 -5.69 -10.61 4.94
N ASN A 96 -6.76 -10.34 5.70
CA ASN A 96 -7.81 -11.31 5.98
C ASN A 96 -9.18 -10.62 5.95
N CYS A 97 -9.99 -10.99 4.96
CA CYS A 97 -11.32 -10.42 4.78
C CYS A 97 -12.31 -10.76 5.89
N GLN A 98 -12.03 -11.76 6.74
CA GLN A 98 -12.90 -12.17 7.85
C GLN A 98 -12.75 -11.29 9.10
N ILE A 99 -11.72 -10.43 9.15
CA ILE A 99 -11.47 -9.55 10.29
C ILE A 99 -12.00 -8.15 9.96
N HIS A 100 -13.11 -7.80 10.60
CA HIS A 100 -13.77 -6.49 10.48
C HIS A 100 -13.77 -5.69 11.79
N PHE A 101 -12.89 -6.06 12.72
CA PHE A 101 -12.81 -5.45 14.03
C PHE A 101 -11.37 -5.04 14.35
N LYS A 102 -11.25 -4.10 15.27
CA LYS A 102 -9.98 -3.56 15.76
C LYS A 102 -9.29 -4.56 16.68
N ILE A 103 -8.02 -4.84 16.38
CA ILE A 103 -7.10 -5.66 17.15
C ILE A 103 -5.99 -4.73 17.66
N PRO A 104 -5.98 -4.39 18.97
CA PRO A 104 -4.87 -3.67 19.57
C PRO A 104 -3.61 -4.56 19.59
N PRO A 105 -2.44 -4.04 20.00
CA PRO A 105 -1.24 -4.86 20.20
C PRO A 105 -1.52 -6.08 21.08
N THR A 106 -1.49 -7.27 20.49
CA THR A 106 -2.00 -8.51 21.12
C THR A 106 -1.01 -9.67 20.97
N PRO A 107 -0.66 -10.39 22.06
CA PRO A 107 0.11 -11.63 21.98
C PRO A 107 -0.74 -12.77 21.41
N LEU A 108 -0.40 -13.25 20.22
CA LEU A 108 -1.09 -14.37 19.58
C LEU A 108 -0.43 -15.71 19.94
N PHE A 109 0.91 -15.76 19.88
CA PHE A 109 1.72 -16.87 20.36
C PHE A 109 2.77 -16.36 21.34
N GLU A 110 3.01 -17.12 22.39
CA GLU A 110 4.06 -16.87 23.38
C GLU A 110 4.87 -18.14 23.58
N LYS A 111 6.19 -18.05 23.46
CA LYS A 111 7.12 -19.19 23.56
C LYS A 111 6.71 -20.38 22.69
N GLY A 112 6.19 -20.12 21.49
CA GLY A 112 5.76 -21.12 20.51
C GLY A 112 4.37 -21.74 20.76
N PHE A 113 3.65 -21.31 21.78
CA PHE A 113 2.31 -21.82 22.08
C PHE A 113 1.24 -20.75 21.84
N ARG A 114 0.05 -21.17 21.39
CA ARG A 114 -1.12 -20.29 21.29
C ARG A 114 -1.39 -19.66 22.66
N ASN A 115 -1.63 -18.35 22.68
CA ASN A 115 -2.02 -17.67 23.91
C ASN A 115 -3.42 -18.15 24.34
N LYS A 116 -3.49 -18.86 25.47
CA LYS A 116 -4.74 -19.48 25.98
C LYS A 116 -5.81 -18.47 26.37
N THR A 117 -5.42 -17.22 26.65
CA THR A 117 -6.34 -16.16 27.04
C THR A 117 -6.92 -15.48 25.82
N ILE A 118 -6.12 -15.15 24.81
CA ILE A 118 -6.54 -14.39 23.62
C ILE A 118 -7.21 -15.28 22.59
N TRP A 119 -6.67 -16.47 22.35
CA TRP A 119 -7.09 -17.33 21.25
C TRP A 119 -8.60 -17.67 21.28
N PRO A 120 -9.21 -18.01 22.43
CA PRO A 120 -10.64 -18.31 22.46
C PRO A 120 -11.53 -17.14 22.02
N PHE A 121 -11.19 -15.92 22.41
CA PHE A 121 -12.00 -14.73 22.06
C PHE A 121 -11.76 -14.25 20.64
N LEU A 122 -10.51 -14.32 20.17
CA LEU A 122 -10.15 -13.84 18.84
C LEU A 122 -10.53 -14.83 17.74
N VAL A 123 -10.41 -16.14 18.02
CA VAL A 123 -10.52 -17.21 17.03
C VAL A 123 -11.68 -18.14 17.33
N ASP A 124 -11.68 -18.84 18.47
CA ASP A 124 -12.59 -19.99 18.68
C ASP A 124 -14.08 -19.57 18.74
N GLN A 125 -14.37 -18.41 19.32
CA GLN A 125 -15.74 -17.86 19.40
C GLN A 125 -16.19 -17.15 18.12
N ASN A 126 -15.32 -17.01 17.12
CA ASN A 126 -15.66 -16.34 15.87
C ASN A 126 -16.43 -17.31 14.94
N PRO A 127 -17.48 -16.85 14.22
CA PRO A 127 -18.18 -17.66 13.23
C PRO A 127 -17.27 -18.28 12.16
N ASN A 128 -16.12 -17.66 11.90
CA ASN A 128 -15.11 -18.08 10.93
C ASN A 128 -13.89 -18.75 11.59
N ALA A 129 -14.05 -19.37 12.77
CA ALA A 129 -12.96 -19.93 13.58
C ALA A 129 -11.97 -20.79 12.78
N LYS A 130 -12.46 -21.65 11.89
CA LYS A 130 -11.59 -22.49 11.04
C LYS A 130 -10.71 -21.66 10.11
N ALA A 131 -11.30 -20.71 9.38
CA ALA A 131 -10.58 -19.84 8.45
C ALA A 131 -9.57 -18.94 9.18
N LEU A 132 -9.92 -18.44 10.36
CA LEU A 132 -9.01 -17.67 11.21
C LEU A 132 -7.87 -18.53 11.76
N THR A 133 -8.16 -19.76 12.18
CA THR A 133 -7.13 -20.74 12.59
C THR A 133 -6.15 -20.98 11.47
N ASP A 134 -6.62 -21.34 10.27
CA ASP A 134 -5.77 -21.60 9.11
C ASP A 134 -4.94 -20.36 8.74
N PHE A 135 -5.54 -19.16 8.82
CA PHE A 135 -4.85 -17.90 8.57
C PHE A 135 -3.70 -17.64 9.57
N PHE A 136 -3.97 -17.73 10.87
CA PHE A 136 -2.98 -17.45 11.90
C PHE A 136 -1.90 -18.53 11.97
N GLU A 137 -2.27 -19.80 11.83
CA GLU A 137 -1.29 -20.90 11.80
C GLU A 137 -0.41 -20.87 10.56
N SER A 138 -0.95 -20.50 9.39
CA SER A 138 -0.11 -20.33 8.19
C SER A 138 0.93 -19.22 8.37
N SER A 139 0.58 -18.15 9.10
CA SER A 139 1.54 -17.09 9.46
C SER A 139 2.60 -17.60 10.43
N TRP A 140 2.21 -18.40 11.42
CA TRP A 140 3.14 -19.02 12.36
C TRP A 140 4.11 -19.99 11.67
N LYS A 141 3.60 -20.88 10.81
CA LYS A 141 4.42 -21.82 10.01
C LYS A 141 5.46 -21.12 9.15
N ALA A 142 5.13 -19.94 8.59
CA ALA A 142 6.10 -19.16 7.82
C ALA A 142 7.28 -18.68 8.70
N ILE A 143 7.01 -18.34 9.97
CA ILE A 143 8.05 -17.94 10.94
C ILE A 143 8.88 -19.15 11.37
N GLU A 144 8.24 -20.30 11.63
CA GLU A 144 8.95 -21.54 11.94
C GLU A 144 9.90 -21.95 10.80
N HIS A 145 9.45 -21.81 9.55
CA HIS A 145 10.29 -22.05 8.39
C HIS A 145 11.51 -21.13 8.36
N LEU A 146 11.33 -19.84 8.65
CA LEU A 146 12.45 -18.89 8.76
C LEU A 146 13.41 -19.23 9.90
N ALA A 147 12.91 -19.74 11.03
CA ALA A 147 13.76 -20.12 12.16
C ALA A 147 14.77 -21.22 11.78
N HIS A 148 14.45 -22.08 10.80
CA HIS A 148 15.40 -23.05 10.25
C HIS A 148 16.56 -22.41 9.47
N MET A 149 16.41 -21.18 8.97
CA MET A 149 17.46 -20.40 8.29
C MET A 149 18.43 -19.72 9.27
N HIS A 150 18.70 -20.35 10.41
CA HIS A 150 19.48 -19.81 11.52
C HIS A 150 20.86 -19.23 11.10
N THR A 151 21.57 -19.88 10.17
CA THR A 151 22.86 -19.38 9.66
C THR A 151 22.72 -18.03 8.96
N TYR A 152 21.70 -17.87 8.11
CA TYR A 152 21.44 -16.61 7.41
C TYR A 152 20.99 -15.50 8.37
N LEU A 153 20.09 -15.83 9.31
CA LEU A 153 19.65 -14.92 10.35
C LEU A 153 20.81 -14.46 11.24
N HIS A 154 21.73 -15.36 11.57
CA HIS A 154 22.94 -15.02 12.29
C HIS A 154 23.79 -14.04 11.49
N GLU A 155 24.09 -14.32 10.22
CA GLU A 155 24.95 -13.48 9.39
C GLU A 155 24.43 -12.05 9.25
N ILE A 156 23.12 -11.87 9.05
CA ILE A 156 22.51 -10.54 8.95
C ILE A 156 22.38 -9.83 10.31
N SER A 157 22.49 -10.54 11.42
CA SER A 157 22.44 -9.95 12.76
C SER A 157 23.80 -9.42 13.24
N LEU A 158 24.89 -9.78 12.56
CA LEU A 158 26.24 -9.35 12.92
C LEU A 158 26.42 -7.84 12.70
N PRO A 159 26.81 -7.06 13.73
CA PRO A 159 26.95 -5.60 13.62
C PRO A 159 27.88 -5.16 12.48
N LYS A 160 29.01 -5.86 12.31
CA LYS A 160 29.98 -5.58 11.22
C LYS A 160 29.35 -5.74 9.84
N ASN A 161 28.53 -6.77 9.65
CA ASN A 161 27.87 -7.04 8.37
C ASN A 161 26.79 -5.98 8.09
N LEU A 162 25.96 -5.63 9.08
CA LEU A 162 24.95 -4.57 8.98
C LEU A 162 25.57 -3.20 8.69
N GLN A 163 26.64 -2.83 9.38
CA GLN A 163 27.35 -1.56 9.15
C GLN A 163 27.93 -1.48 7.74
N ASN A 164 28.57 -2.56 7.27
CA ASN A 164 29.10 -2.62 5.91
C ASN A 164 27.98 -2.56 4.85
N TYR A 165 26.87 -3.24 5.10
CA TYR A 165 25.68 -3.19 4.26
C TYR A 165 25.12 -1.77 4.16
N PHE A 166 24.81 -1.11 5.29
CA PHE A 166 24.30 0.25 5.30
C PHE A 166 25.26 1.26 4.65
N LYS A 167 26.57 1.13 4.90
CA LYS A 167 27.57 1.98 4.25
C LYS A 167 27.56 1.80 2.72
N THR A 168 27.35 0.58 2.24
CA THR A 168 27.30 0.29 0.81
C THR A 168 25.99 0.80 0.20
N VAL A 169 24.85 0.59 0.85
CA VAL A 169 23.56 1.14 0.42
C VAL A 169 23.60 2.67 0.35
N SER A 170 24.18 3.33 1.35
CA SER A 170 24.37 4.80 1.36
C SER A 170 25.15 5.26 0.13
N LYS A 171 26.29 4.61 -0.16
CA LYS A 171 27.11 4.94 -1.33
C LYS A 171 26.37 4.73 -2.66
N VAL A 172 25.64 3.62 -2.79
CA VAL A 172 24.85 3.34 -4.01
C VAL A 172 23.75 4.39 -4.17
N PHE A 173 23.05 4.73 -3.08
CA PHE A 173 22.05 5.79 -3.08
C PHE A 173 22.65 7.14 -3.47
N GLU A 174 23.75 7.56 -2.84
CA GLU A 174 24.46 8.80 -3.16
C GLU A 174 24.86 8.86 -4.64
N GLN A 175 25.40 7.77 -5.19
CA GLN A 175 25.76 7.68 -6.61
C GLN A 175 24.54 7.89 -7.52
N LEU A 176 23.45 7.16 -7.26
CA LEU A 176 22.22 7.27 -8.05
C LEU A 176 21.59 8.66 -7.91
N PHE A 177 21.58 9.19 -6.70
CA PHE A 177 20.98 10.47 -6.36
C PHE A 177 21.77 11.65 -6.95
N ASN A 178 23.10 11.56 -7.00
CA ASN A 178 23.99 12.58 -7.58
C ASN A 178 23.80 12.74 -9.09
N THR A 179 23.35 11.70 -9.80
CA THR A 179 23.10 11.75 -11.25
C THR A 179 21.78 12.43 -11.64
N ARG A 180 20.93 12.78 -10.68
CA ARG A 180 19.59 13.34 -10.94
C ARG A 180 19.54 14.86 -10.73
N ALA A 181 18.53 15.48 -11.34
CA ALA A 181 18.32 16.92 -11.30
C ALA A 181 17.93 17.41 -9.89
N LEU A 182 18.50 18.55 -9.49
CA LEU A 182 18.11 19.30 -8.30
C LEU A 182 16.95 20.24 -8.65
N GLY A 183 16.18 20.64 -7.65
CA GLY A 183 15.14 21.65 -7.86
C GLY A 183 14.00 21.56 -6.87
N GLN A 184 13.00 22.40 -7.10
CA GLN A 184 11.80 22.46 -6.29
C GLN A 184 10.60 22.49 -7.21
N ASN A 185 9.62 21.63 -6.94
CA ASN A 185 8.31 21.64 -7.60
C ASN A 185 7.21 21.42 -6.55
N GLU A 186 6.00 21.86 -6.88
CA GLU A 186 4.83 21.58 -6.05
C GLU A 186 3.64 21.15 -6.90
N VAL A 187 2.79 20.33 -6.29
CA VAL A 187 1.56 19.83 -6.88
C VAL A 187 0.47 19.86 -5.83
N THR A 188 -0.76 20.15 -6.27
CA THR A 188 -1.94 20.14 -5.41
C THR A 188 -2.98 19.22 -6.04
N SER A 189 -3.40 18.19 -5.29
CA SER A 189 -4.45 17.26 -5.69
C SER A 189 -5.69 17.51 -4.86
N ARG A 190 -6.83 17.64 -5.54
CA ARG A 190 -8.14 17.73 -4.90
C ARG A 190 -8.65 16.31 -4.61
N VAL A 191 -8.94 16.03 -3.34
CA VAL A 191 -9.41 14.70 -2.89
C VAL A 191 -10.92 14.70 -2.64
N SER A 192 -11.49 15.85 -2.30
CA SER A 192 -12.94 16.08 -2.25
C SER A 192 -13.29 17.49 -2.71
N ALA A 193 -14.57 17.84 -2.77
CA ALA A 193 -15.00 19.21 -3.10
C ALA A 193 -14.38 20.28 -2.19
N THR A 194 -14.00 19.92 -0.96
CA THR A 194 -13.54 20.85 0.08
C THR A 194 -12.16 20.55 0.66
N GLU A 195 -11.51 19.44 0.28
CA GLU A 195 -10.22 19.00 0.84
C GLU A 195 -9.19 18.69 -0.26
N THR A 196 -7.96 19.15 -0.05
CA THR A 196 -6.84 19.03 -0.99
C THR A 196 -5.56 18.57 -0.28
N VAL A 197 -4.80 17.67 -0.92
CA VAL A 197 -3.42 17.34 -0.55
C VAL A 197 -2.48 18.21 -1.37
N LYS A 198 -1.63 18.98 -0.71
CA LYS A 198 -0.58 19.75 -1.37
C LYS A 198 0.77 19.19 -0.97
N LEU A 199 1.59 18.84 -1.96
CA LEU A 199 2.95 18.35 -1.78
C LEU A 199 3.92 19.27 -2.53
N ARG A 200 4.86 19.84 -1.79
CA ARG A 200 6.05 20.47 -2.32
C ARG A 200 7.23 19.54 -2.13
N LEU A 201 7.93 19.22 -3.22
CA LEU A 201 9.14 18.41 -3.20
C LEU A 201 10.33 19.31 -3.53
N THR A 202 11.29 19.35 -2.63
CA THR A 202 12.56 20.05 -2.80
C THR A 202 13.69 19.02 -2.76
N ILE A 203 14.53 19.02 -3.79
CA ILE A 203 15.76 18.24 -3.85
C ILE A 203 16.90 19.25 -3.87
N ASP A 204 17.59 19.39 -2.75
CA ASP A 204 18.68 20.34 -2.55
C ASP A 204 19.99 19.65 -2.14
N GLU A 205 21.10 20.36 -2.29
CA GLU A 205 22.42 19.92 -1.83
C GLU A 205 22.95 20.96 -0.84
N LYS A 206 23.20 20.53 0.40
CA LYS A 206 23.78 21.36 1.46
C LYS A 206 24.96 20.62 2.06
N GLN A 207 26.13 21.27 2.12
CA GLN A 207 27.34 20.68 2.71
C GLN A 207 27.72 19.32 2.10
N ASN A 208 27.61 19.17 0.77
CA ASN A 208 27.81 17.92 0.04
C ASN A 208 26.89 16.76 0.48
N GLN A 209 25.82 17.06 1.20
CA GLN A 209 24.74 16.13 1.50
C GLN A 209 23.50 16.58 0.77
N ARG A 210 22.98 15.65 -0.01
CA ARG A 210 21.91 15.90 -0.94
C ARG A 210 20.64 15.36 -0.26
N THR A 211 19.65 16.21 -0.04
CA THR A 211 18.47 15.90 0.76
C THR A 211 17.18 16.00 -0.05
N ILE A 212 16.24 15.09 0.24
CA ILE A 212 14.88 15.15 -0.30
C ILE A 212 13.99 15.72 0.79
N HIS A 213 13.39 16.87 0.57
CA HIS A 213 12.41 17.45 1.47
C HIS A 213 11.01 17.40 0.85
N ALA A 214 10.13 16.60 1.45
CA ALA A 214 8.71 16.54 1.13
C ALA A 214 7.92 17.37 2.15
N ASP A 215 7.26 18.42 1.69
CA ASP A 215 6.50 19.36 2.52
C ASP A 215 5.02 19.33 2.18
N PHE A 216 4.22 18.91 3.15
CA PHE A 216 2.75 18.85 3.08
C PHE A 216 2.06 19.96 3.86
N SER A 217 2.79 20.95 4.40
CA SER A 217 2.30 21.99 5.32
C SER A 217 1.04 22.73 4.85
N GLN A 218 0.83 22.82 3.54
CA GLN A 218 -0.32 23.49 2.91
C GLN A 218 -1.47 22.55 2.56
N SER A 219 -1.45 21.30 3.03
CA SER A 219 -2.58 20.37 2.91
C SER A 219 -3.76 20.80 3.79
N SER A 220 -4.97 20.45 3.37
CA SER A 220 -6.19 20.85 4.08
C SER A 220 -6.24 20.33 5.54
N PRO A 221 -6.86 21.08 6.48
CA PRO A 221 -7.23 20.54 7.78
C PRO A 221 -8.28 19.44 7.62
N VAL A 222 -8.33 18.48 8.55
CA VAL A 222 -9.30 17.38 8.47
C VAL A 222 -10.72 17.87 8.66
N LYS A 223 -11.59 17.49 7.72
CA LYS A 223 -13.04 17.53 7.88
C LYS A 223 -13.64 16.13 7.77
N THR A 224 -13.27 15.41 6.72
CA THR A 224 -13.85 14.09 6.40
C THR A 224 -12.79 13.06 6.04
N ILE A 225 -11.83 13.42 5.18
CA ILE A 225 -10.84 12.50 4.65
C ILE A 225 -9.54 12.67 5.42
N SER A 226 -9.01 11.60 6.01
CA SER A 226 -7.72 11.66 6.68
C SER A 226 -7.01 10.31 6.75
N ALA A 227 -5.68 10.37 6.80
CA ALA A 227 -4.80 9.24 7.08
C ALA A 227 -3.73 9.63 8.10
N ALA A 228 -3.22 8.63 8.82
CA ALA A 228 -2.08 8.80 9.70
C ALA A 228 -0.81 9.12 8.91
N SER A 229 0.14 9.81 9.54
CA SER A 229 1.40 10.23 8.90
C SER A 229 2.17 9.09 8.25
N HIS A 230 2.28 7.94 8.93
CA HIS A 230 3.01 6.77 8.44
C HIS A 230 2.42 6.17 7.15
N ILE A 231 1.14 6.42 6.87
CA ILE A 231 0.46 5.98 5.64
C ILE A 231 1.02 6.76 4.45
N VAL A 232 1.06 8.09 4.60
CA VAL A 232 1.55 9.03 3.60
C VAL A 232 3.06 8.88 3.40
N GLU A 233 3.79 8.70 4.50
CA GLU A 233 5.23 8.47 4.47
C GLU A 233 5.60 7.15 3.79
N SER A 234 4.84 6.07 4.01
CA SER A 234 5.06 4.79 3.32
C SER A 234 4.93 4.94 1.81
N ALA A 235 3.93 5.71 1.35
CA ALA A 235 3.76 6.01 -0.07
C ALA A 235 4.90 6.85 -0.64
N LEU A 236 5.37 7.82 0.16
CA LEU A 236 6.50 8.65 -0.20
C LEU A 236 7.77 7.83 -0.43
N ILE A 237 8.13 7.02 0.55
CA ILE A 237 9.35 6.21 0.54
C ILE A 237 9.32 5.22 -0.62
N LYS A 238 8.21 4.50 -0.84
CA LYS A 238 8.12 3.53 -1.95
C LYS A 238 8.28 4.22 -3.30
N SER A 239 7.60 5.34 -3.51
CA SER A 239 7.64 6.07 -4.78
C SER A 239 9.04 6.60 -5.09
N LEU A 240 9.74 7.11 -4.07
CA LEU A 240 11.13 7.53 -4.22
C LEU A 240 12.06 6.34 -4.47
N ALA A 241 11.92 5.25 -3.71
CA ALA A 241 12.71 4.04 -3.91
C ALA A 241 12.59 3.52 -5.35
N ASP A 242 11.36 3.44 -5.88
CA ASP A 242 11.09 3.00 -7.26
C ASP A 242 11.71 3.96 -8.28
N HIS A 243 11.61 5.27 -8.06
CA HIS A 243 12.20 6.24 -8.96
C HIS A 243 13.73 6.12 -9.05
N TYR A 244 14.38 5.87 -7.90
CA TYR A 244 15.83 5.73 -7.83
C TYR A 244 16.32 4.31 -8.14
N GLY A 245 15.44 3.34 -8.41
CA GLY A 245 15.84 1.94 -8.64
C GLY A 245 16.40 1.25 -7.39
N MET A 246 15.88 1.64 -6.23
CA MET A 246 16.31 1.21 -4.90
C MET A 246 15.28 0.29 -4.22
N GLU A 247 14.26 -0.18 -4.93
CA GLU A 247 13.19 -1.03 -4.41
C GLU A 247 13.71 -2.30 -3.75
N HIS A 248 14.77 -2.90 -4.30
CA HIS A 248 15.43 -4.09 -3.75
C HIS A 248 16.47 -3.78 -2.66
N MET A 249 16.66 -2.51 -2.34
CA MET A 249 17.67 -1.99 -1.40
C MET A 249 17.07 -0.99 -0.41
N LEU A 250 15.75 -1.07 -0.21
CA LEU A 250 15.03 -0.19 0.70
C LEU A 250 15.45 -0.47 2.15
N ALA A 251 16.32 0.39 2.68
CA ALA A 251 16.95 0.29 3.98
C ALA A 251 17.12 1.68 4.63
N GLN A 252 17.54 1.71 5.90
CA GLN A 252 17.64 2.94 6.71
C GLN A 252 18.34 4.12 6.02
N PRO A 253 19.47 3.95 5.29
CA PRO A 253 20.16 5.08 4.66
C PRO A 253 19.29 5.89 3.68
N LEU A 254 18.31 5.25 3.02
CA LEU A 254 17.36 5.97 2.16
C LEU A 254 16.42 6.85 2.98
N LEU A 255 15.91 6.31 4.10
CA LEU A 255 15.00 7.03 5.00
C LEU A 255 15.69 8.24 5.62
N ASP A 256 16.96 8.11 6.00
CA ASP A 256 17.76 9.18 6.59
C ASP A 256 17.96 10.38 5.64
N SER A 257 17.81 10.15 4.33
CA SER A 257 17.95 11.17 3.28
C SER A 257 16.65 11.93 2.99
N ILE A 258 15.53 11.48 3.56
CA ILE A 258 14.19 12.04 3.34
C ILE A 258 13.78 12.82 4.59
N ARG A 259 13.51 14.11 4.40
CA ARG A 259 12.89 14.98 5.41
C ARG A 259 11.43 15.18 5.06
N LEU A 260 10.57 15.05 6.06
CA LEU A 260 9.13 15.16 5.89
C LEU A 260 8.56 16.24 6.81
N THR A 261 7.80 17.18 6.24
CA THR A 261 7.02 18.15 6.99
C THR A 261 5.53 17.84 6.83
N LEU A 262 4.86 17.52 7.94
CA LEU A 262 3.43 17.26 7.99
C LEU A 262 2.74 18.27 8.92
N PRO A 263 1.67 18.96 8.48
CA PRO A 263 0.92 19.84 9.35
C PRO A 263 0.07 19.02 10.33
N PRO A 264 -0.02 19.39 11.62
CA PRO A 264 -0.83 18.67 12.60
C PRO A 264 -2.32 18.75 12.25
N GLN A 265 -3.08 17.69 12.59
CA GLN A 265 -4.54 17.63 12.39
C GLN A 265 -4.97 17.90 10.93
N SER A 266 -4.15 17.47 9.97
CA SER A 266 -4.43 17.59 8.54
C SER A 266 -4.82 16.24 7.93
N ILE A 267 -5.33 16.28 6.70
CA ILE A 267 -5.74 15.09 5.96
C ILE A 267 -4.59 14.06 5.79
N VAL A 268 -3.33 14.47 5.94
CA VAL A 268 -2.13 13.63 5.81
C VAL A 268 -1.46 13.26 7.14
N SER A 269 -2.00 13.69 8.28
CA SER A 269 -1.37 13.49 9.60
C SER A 269 -2.29 13.04 10.71
N LYS A 270 -3.59 12.94 10.46
CA LYS A 270 -4.59 12.49 11.43
C LYS A 270 -5.17 11.15 11.01
N ALA A 271 -4.99 10.13 11.85
CA ALA A 271 -5.58 8.82 11.63
C ALA A 271 -7.10 8.91 11.50
N ASN A 272 -7.66 8.17 10.54
CA ASN A 272 -9.08 7.85 10.50
C ASN A 272 -9.29 6.54 11.27
N ALA A 273 -10.25 6.49 12.18
CA ALA A 273 -10.47 5.35 13.09
C ALA A 273 -10.70 4.01 12.37
N LEU A 274 -11.24 4.03 11.15
CA LEU A 274 -11.52 2.83 10.34
C LEU A 274 -10.45 2.58 9.28
N GLY A 275 -9.56 3.54 9.02
CA GLY A 275 -8.57 3.47 7.95
C GLY A 275 -9.16 3.57 6.53
N THR A 276 -10.42 3.97 6.38
CA THR A 276 -11.17 3.98 5.12
C THR A 276 -10.47 4.74 3.99
N TYR A 277 -9.77 5.83 4.32
CA TYR A 277 -9.14 6.71 3.34
C TYR A 277 -7.64 6.47 3.16
N ASN A 278 -7.06 5.48 3.85
CA ASN A 278 -5.61 5.26 3.83
C ASN A 278 -5.12 4.93 2.40
N LEU A 279 -5.77 3.99 1.70
CA LEU A 279 -5.40 3.63 0.33
C LEU A 279 -5.58 4.78 -0.67
N LEU A 280 -6.66 5.56 -0.53
CA LEU A 280 -6.91 6.73 -1.38
C LEU A 280 -5.78 7.74 -1.25
N LEU A 281 -5.35 8.04 -0.02
CA LEU A 281 -4.29 9.00 0.24
C LEU A 281 -2.91 8.45 -0.14
N GLN A 282 -2.64 7.16 0.03
CA GLN A 282 -1.43 6.54 -0.51
C GLN A 282 -1.34 6.67 -2.03
N LYS A 283 -2.43 6.37 -2.73
CA LYS A 283 -2.50 6.51 -4.20
C LYS A 283 -2.26 7.96 -4.63
N THR A 284 -2.96 8.90 -3.99
CA THR A 284 -2.81 10.34 -4.26
C THR A 284 -1.36 10.78 -4.10
N VAL A 285 -0.71 10.40 -3.01
CA VAL A 285 0.69 10.79 -2.71
C VAL A 285 1.65 10.13 -3.69
N THR A 286 1.46 8.85 -4.00
CA THR A 286 2.26 8.10 -4.98
C THR A 286 2.28 8.79 -6.34
N GLU A 287 1.10 9.18 -6.83
CA GLU A 287 0.94 9.88 -8.10
C GLU A 287 1.57 11.28 -8.06
N GLN A 288 1.37 12.03 -6.97
CA GLN A 288 1.99 13.34 -6.79
C GLN A 288 3.52 13.28 -6.88
N ILE A 289 4.14 12.29 -6.23
CA ILE A 289 5.59 12.13 -6.24
C ILE A 289 6.07 11.72 -7.63
N SER A 290 5.38 10.76 -8.25
CA SER A 290 5.71 10.31 -9.61
C SER A 290 5.71 11.49 -10.59
N PHE A 291 4.69 12.35 -10.50
CA PHE A 291 4.59 13.57 -11.27
C PHE A 291 5.73 14.56 -10.96
N LEU A 292 5.95 14.89 -9.68
CA LEU A 292 6.95 15.87 -9.26
C LEU A 292 8.36 15.45 -9.65
N VAL A 293 8.71 14.19 -9.43
CA VAL A 293 10.04 13.67 -9.73
C VAL A 293 10.25 13.55 -11.25
N SER A 294 9.22 13.18 -12.01
CA SER A 294 9.28 13.22 -13.48
C SER A 294 9.47 14.65 -14.01
N THR A 295 8.87 15.64 -13.34
CA THR A 295 8.97 17.06 -13.72
C THR A 295 10.34 17.63 -13.39
N LEU A 296 10.92 17.28 -12.23
CA LEU A 296 12.31 17.62 -11.90
C LEU A 296 13.28 17.04 -12.93
N THR A 297 13.06 15.79 -13.36
CA THR A 297 13.85 15.16 -14.42
C THR A 297 13.69 15.88 -15.77
N ARG A 298 12.51 16.47 -16.03
CA ARG A 298 12.16 17.20 -17.26
C ARG A 298 12.51 18.68 -17.24
N GLN A 299 12.96 19.28 -16.12
CA GLN A 299 13.42 20.67 -16.04
C GLN A 299 14.70 20.99 -16.85
N ASN A 300 14.98 20.20 -17.90
CA ASN A 300 15.64 20.65 -19.13
C ASN A 300 14.69 21.30 -20.16
N LYS A 301 13.35 21.32 -19.98
CA LYS A 301 12.40 22.11 -20.80
C LYS A 301 11.18 22.56 -19.98
N SER A 302 10.82 23.83 -20.12
CA SER A 302 9.80 24.56 -19.37
C SER A 302 8.35 24.17 -19.69
N ALA A 303 7.53 23.98 -18.65
CA ALA A 303 6.17 24.53 -18.48
C ALA A 303 5.53 24.01 -17.16
N PRO A 304 4.80 24.85 -16.39
CA PRO A 304 3.99 24.37 -15.28
C PRO A 304 2.79 23.60 -15.84
N SER A 305 2.76 22.29 -15.63
CA SER A 305 1.62 21.46 -16.00
C SER A 305 0.70 21.28 -14.80
N VAL A 306 -0.56 21.70 -14.95
CA VAL A 306 -1.62 21.39 -13.99
C VAL A 306 -1.96 19.91 -14.17
N PHE A 307 -1.52 19.08 -13.22
CA PHE A 307 -1.87 17.67 -13.19
C PHE A 307 -3.34 17.52 -12.77
N LYS A 308 -4.18 16.98 -13.65
CA LYS A 308 -5.51 16.47 -13.30
C LYS A 308 -5.40 14.95 -13.12
N LEU A 309 -5.77 14.50 -11.92
CA LEU A 309 -5.85 13.11 -11.52
C LEU A 309 -7.08 12.49 -12.22
N ASN A 310 -6.91 12.06 -13.47
CA ASN A 310 -7.99 11.41 -14.21
C ASN A 310 -7.77 9.89 -14.17
N PRO A 311 -8.56 9.12 -13.39
CA PRO A 311 -8.74 7.71 -13.69
C PRO A 311 -9.22 7.58 -15.14
N GLU A 312 -8.63 6.67 -15.90
CA GLU A 312 -8.92 6.52 -17.33
C GLU A 312 -10.36 6.02 -17.58
N PHE A 313 -11.00 5.40 -16.58
CA PHE A 313 -12.40 5.01 -16.59
C PHE A 313 -13.03 5.07 -15.18
N GLN A 314 -14.29 5.54 -15.10
CA GLN A 314 -15.13 5.48 -13.89
C GLN A 314 -16.57 5.15 -14.25
N MET A 315 -17.20 4.32 -13.43
CA MET A 315 -18.61 3.98 -13.51
C MET A 315 -19.15 3.76 -12.10
N ASP A 316 -20.36 4.27 -11.86
CA ASP A 316 -21.05 3.97 -10.61
C ASP A 316 -21.96 2.76 -10.85
N LEU A 317 -21.84 1.75 -9.98
CA LEU A 317 -22.76 0.64 -9.88
C LEU A 317 -23.57 0.80 -8.60
N GLN A 318 -24.87 1.03 -8.73
CA GLN A 318 -25.77 1.08 -7.60
C GLN A 318 -26.38 -0.30 -7.37
N VAL A 319 -26.24 -0.85 -6.17
CA VAL A 319 -26.92 -2.06 -5.74
C VAL A 319 -27.84 -1.69 -4.58
N ASN A 320 -29.15 -1.78 -4.81
CA ASN A 320 -30.18 -1.16 -3.96
C ASN A 320 -29.92 0.35 -3.78
N ASP A 321 -29.57 0.80 -2.58
CA ASP A 321 -29.28 2.22 -2.25
C ASP A 321 -27.77 2.50 -2.08
N THR A 322 -26.93 1.47 -2.22
CA THR A 322 -25.48 1.59 -2.05
C THR A 322 -24.82 1.80 -3.41
N ASN A 323 -24.01 2.85 -3.53
CA ASN A 323 -23.23 3.12 -4.73
C ASN A 323 -21.80 2.58 -4.57
N TYR A 324 -21.36 1.82 -5.56
CA TYR A 324 -20.00 1.30 -5.70
C TYR A 324 -19.33 1.97 -6.88
N LEU A 325 -18.06 2.36 -6.72
CA LEU A 325 -17.31 3.00 -7.79
C LEU A 325 -16.41 1.97 -8.48
N ILE A 326 -16.77 1.60 -9.70
CA ILE A 326 -15.90 0.81 -10.56
C ILE A 326 -14.99 1.77 -11.32
N SER A 327 -13.74 1.88 -10.88
CA SER A 327 -12.72 2.70 -11.58
C SER A 327 -11.51 1.87 -11.99
N GLY A 328 -11.07 2.00 -13.24
CA GLY A 328 -10.00 1.19 -13.83
C GLY A 328 -8.74 1.98 -14.19
N ASP A 329 -7.58 1.34 -14.01
CA ASP A 329 -6.29 1.72 -14.61
C ASP A 329 -5.95 0.74 -15.74
N SER A 330 -5.86 1.25 -16.98
CA SER A 330 -5.63 0.41 -18.16
C SER A 330 -4.29 -0.31 -18.15
N LYS A 331 -3.30 0.16 -17.37
CA LYS A 331 -1.97 -0.46 -17.30
C LYS A 331 -1.94 -1.69 -16.39
N LYS A 332 -2.91 -1.82 -15.48
CA LYS A 332 -2.89 -2.86 -14.43
C LYS A 332 -4.15 -3.72 -14.37
N LEU A 333 -5.20 -3.42 -15.16
CA LEU A 333 -6.50 -4.13 -15.13
C LEU A 333 -7.05 -4.27 -13.70
N LYS A 334 -6.93 -3.22 -12.90
CA LYS A 334 -7.42 -3.20 -11.52
C LYS A 334 -8.60 -2.28 -11.38
N PHE A 335 -9.64 -2.79 -10.75
CA PHE A 335 -10.91 -2.11 -10.58
C PHE A 335 -11.21 -1.92 -9.10
N LEU A 336 -11.41 -0.66 -8.69
CA LEU A 336 -11.91 -0.35 -7.35
C LEU A 336 -13.31 -0.95 -7.17
N ASP A 337 -13.64 -1.42 -5.97
CA ASP A 337 -14.91 -2.08 -5.57
C ASP A 337 -15.35 -3.33 -6.34
N LEU A 338 -14.82 -3.60 -7.54
CA LEU A 338 -15.15 -4.78 -8.32
C LEU A 338 -14.75 -6.07 -7.60
N ASP A 339 -13.53 -6.10 -7.03
CA ASP A 339 -13.05 -7.26 -6.27
C ASP A 339 -13.98 -7.56 -5.09
N PHE A 340 -14.47 -6.53 -4.40
CA PHE A 340 -15.44 -6.67 -3.32
C PHE A 340 -16.79 -7.20 -3.83
N LEU A 341 -17.30 -6.69 -4.95
CA LEU A 341 -18.58 -7.10 -5.52
C LEU A 341 -18.54 -8.55 -6.05
N VAL A 342 -17.40 -8.97 -6.60
CA VAL A 342 -17.15 -10.36 -7.02
C VAL A 342 -17.04 -11.28 -5.81
N GLN A 343 -16.28 -10.89 -4.78
CA GLN A 343 -16.16 -11.67 -3.54
C GLN A 343 -17.48 -11.75 -2.77
N SER A 344 -18.30 -10.70 -2.83
CA SER A 344 -19.64 -10.64 -2.24
C SER A 344 -20.68 -11.39 -3.07
N ASN A 345 -20.26 -12.07 -4.15
CA ASN A 345 -21.11 -12.89 -4.99
C ASN A 345 -22.26 -12.09 -5.66
N ILE A 346 -22.07 -10.78 -5.81
CA ILE A 346 -22.99 -9.86 -6.49
C ILE A 346 -22.72 -9.89 -8.00
N LEU A 347 -21.45 -9.99 -8.37
CA LEU A 347 -20.96 -10.03 -9.75
C LEU A 347 -20.13 -11.28 -10.03
N ILE A 348 -20.08 -11.70 -11.29
CA ILE A 348 -19.13 -12.71 -11.79
C ILE A 348 -18.34 -12.07 -12.92
N PRO A 349 -17.01 -11.97 -12.84
CA PRO A 349 -16.21 -11.56 -13.97
C PRO A 349 -16.17 -12.72 -14.97
N LEU A 350 -16.67 -12.49 -16.19
CA LEU A 350 -16.64 -13.48 -17.26
C LEU A 350 -15.36 -13.35 -18.10
N VAL A 351 -14.92 -12.12 -18.35
CA VAL A 351 -13.70 -11.82 -19.13
C VAL A 351 -13.06 -10.54 -18.60
N ALA A 352 -11.74 -10.53 -18.41
CA ALA A 352 -10.96 -9.33 -18.13
C ALA A 352 -9.59 -9.45 -18.82
N GLN A 353 -9.43 -8.82 -19.99
CA GLN A 353 -8.23 -8.98 -20.80
C GLN A 353 -7.87 -7.73 -21.59
N TYR A 354 -6.59 -7.64 -21.96
CA TYR A 354 -6.07 -6.63 -22.86
C TYR A 354 -5.97 -7.21 -24.28
N ILE A 355 -6.62 -6.58 -25.26
CA ILE A 355 -6.57 -6.97 -26.67
C ILE A 355 -6.29 -5.73 -27.51
N GLU A 356 -5.17 -5.71 -28.23
CA GLU A 356 -4.87 -4.72 -29.29
C GLU A 356 -5.06 -3.24 -28.88
N GLY A 357 -4.61 -2.85 -27.68
CA GLY A 357 -4.75 -1.46 -27.21
C GLY A 357 -6.12 -1.14 -26.64
N LYS A 358 -6.96 -2.14 -26.41
CA LYS A 358 -8.25 -2.03 -25.74
C LYS A 358 -8.28 -2.91 -24.51
N VAL A 359 -8.94 -2.44 -23.46
CA VAL A 359 -9.33 -3.31 -22.36
C VAL A 359 -10.75 -3.81 -22.61
N HIS A 360 -10.90 -5.12 -22.47
CA HIS A 360 -12.16 -5.83 -22.58
C HIS A 360 -12.55 -6.38 -21.21
N LEU A 361 -13.63 -5.86 -20.65
CA LEU A 361 -14.22 -6.33 -19.40
C LEU A 361 -15.65 -6.80 -19.64
N LYS A 362 -15.95 -8.05 -19.28
CA LYS A 362 -17.30 -8.61 -19.32
C LYS A 362 -17.67 -9.15 -17.94
N ILE A 363 -18.81 -8.72 -17.43
CA ILE A 363 -19.28 -9.04 -16.08
C ILE A 363 -20.73 -9.54 -16.18
N GLN A 364 -21.08 -10.51 -15.33
CA GLN A 364 -22.45 -11.00 -15.14
C GLN A 364 -22.98 -10.59 -13.76
N ILE A 365 -24.24 -10.19 -13.68
CA ILE A 365 -24.94 -9.96 -12.42
C ILE A 365 -25.37 -11.29 -11.82
N LYS A 366 -25.07 -11.53 -10.54
CA LYS A 366 -25.41 -12.77 -9.84
C LYS A 366 -26.45 -12.58 -8.72
N THR A 367 -26.70 -11.33 -8.33
CA THR A 367 -27.67 -10.99 -7.27
C THR A 367 -29.09 -10.82 -7.81
N ASP A 368 -30.09 -11.12 -6.99
CA ASP A 368 -31.50 -10.79 -7.24
C ASP A 368 -31.86 -9.34 -6.82
N GLN A 369 -30.88 -8.60 -6.27
CA GLN A 369 -31.04 -7.21 -5.85
C GLN A 369 -31.18 -6.28 -7.06
N LYS A 370 -31.78 -5.10 -6.84
CA LYS A 370 -31.89 -4.08 -7.88
C LYS A 370 -30.50 -3.52 -8.18
N VAL A 371 -29.99 -3.75 -9.39
CA VAL A 371 -28.72 -3.20 -9.86
C VAL A 371 -28.99 -2.12 -10.89
N VAL A 372 -28.39 -0.94 -10.72
CA VAL A 372 -28.46 0.15 -11.69
C VAL A 372 -27.05 0.60 -12.04
N LEU A 373 -26.71 0.51 -13.31
CA LEU A 373 -25.45 0.95 -13.88
C LEU A 373 -25.59 2.40 -14.35
N LYS A 374 -24.77 3.30 -13.78
CA LYS A 374 -24.79 4.73 -14.06
C LYS A 374 -23.50 5.13 -14.76
N PRO A 375 -23.48 5.14 -16.11
CA PRO A 375 -22.28 5.49 -16.85
C PRO A 375 -21.96 6.98 -16.67
N LYS A 376 -20.74 7.31 -16.24
CA LYS A 376 -20.27 8.70 -16.16
C LYS A 376 -19.42 9.04 -17.38
N LEU A 377 -19.89 9.98 -18.19
CA LEU A 377 -19.08 10.59 -19.25
C LEU A 377 -18.14 11.61 -18.62
N ILE A 378 -16.84 11.28 -18.57
CA ILE A 378 -15.81 12.23 -18.15
C ILE A 378 -15.21 12.89 -19.40
N PRO A 379 -15.22 14.22 -19.54
CA PRO A 379 -14.88 14.89 -20.80
C PRO A 379 -13.44 14.73 -21.32
N HIS A 380 -12.52 14.19 -20.52
CA HIS A 380 -11.06 14.26 -20.77
C HIS A 380 -10.29 12.95 -20.49
N SER A 381 -10.98 11.83 -20.36
CA SER A 381 -10.41 10.48 -20.35
C SER A 381 -11.10 9.70 -21.46
N GLY A 382 -10.39 8.76 -22.10
CA GLY A 382 -10.92 7.98 -23.23
C GLY A 382 -12.36 7.55 -22.97
N THR A 383 -13.29 8.04 -23.79
CA THR A 383 -14.69 7.61 -23.72
C THR A 383 -14.73 6.11 -23.95
N PRO A 384 -15.49 5.32 -23.16
CA PRO A 384 -15.79 3.94 -23.53
C PRO A 384 -16.37 3.98 -24.95
N GLU A 385 -15.86 3.17 -25.87
CA GLU A 385 -16.36 3.20 -27.26
C GLU A 385 -17.82 2.72 -27.26
N PHE A 386 -18.11 1.66 -26.48
CA PHE A 386 -19.46 1.11 -26.31
C PHE A 386 -19.62 0.42 -24.94
N LEU A 387 -20.81 0.55 -24.34
CA LEU A 387 -21.31 -0.35 -23.30
C LEU A 387 -22.25 -1.34 -23.98
N MET A 388 -21.93 -2.64 -23.94
CA MET A 388 -22.87 -3.66 -24.40
C MET A 388 -23.58 -4.29 -23.20
N ILE A 389 -24.89 -4.48 -23.32
CA ILE A 389 -25.69 -5.20 -22.34
C ILE A 389 -26.30 -6.38 -23.08
N ASP A 390 -25.95 -7.59 -22.66
CA ASP A 390 -26.31 -8.84 -23.34
C ASP A 390 -26.00 -8.84 -24.84
N GLY A 391 -24.87 -8.22 -25.20
CA GLY A 391 -24.42 -8.10 -26.59
C GLY A 391 -25.10 -6.99 -27.40
N VAL A 392 -25.98 -6.19 -26.80
CA VAL A 392 -26.64 -5.04 -27.43
C VAL A 392 -25.91 -3.74 -27.07
N SER A 393 -25.46 -3.00 -28.08
CA SER A 393 -24.80 -1.70 -27.90
C SER A 393 -25.77 -0.65 -27.38
N ASN A 394 -25.46 -0.06 -26.22
CA ASN A 394 -26.25 1.00 -25.59
C ASN A 394 -25.48 2.32 -25.56
N LYS A 395 -26.19 3.45 -25.76
CA LYS A 395 -25.58 4.78 -25.62
C LYS A 395 -25.31 5.07 -24.14
N LEU A 396 -24.07 5.46 -23.81
CA LEU A 396 -23.52 5.72 -22.46
C LEU A 396 -24.15 6.90 -21.69
N GLN A 397 -25.36 7.35 -22.05
CA GLN A 397 -25.97 8.59 -21.51
C GLN A 397 -27.15 8.35 -20.56
N SER A 398 -27.60 7.11 -20.38
CA SER A 398 -28.74 6.79 -19.51
C SER A 398 -28.38 5.73 -18.48
N ASP A 399 -28.94 5.85 -17.29
CA ASP A 399 -28.93 4.81 -16.27
C ASP A 399 -29.56 3.53 -16.83
N VAL A 400 -28.92 2.39 -16.59
CA VAL A 400 -29.44 1.10 -17.02
C VAL A 400 -29.70 0.19 -15.84
N SER A 401 -30.94 -0.29 -15.72
CA SER A 401 -31.27 -1.29 -14.71
C SER A 401 -30.88 -2.67 -15.22
N LEU A 402 -30.17 -3.42 -14.39
CA LEU A 402 -29.72 -4.79 -14.66
C LEU A 402 -30.37 -5.73 -13.66
N THR A 403 -30.70 -6.93 -14.13
CA THR A 403 -31.29 -8.03 -13.38
C THR A 403 -30.33 -9.22 -13.32
N LYS A 404 -30.68 -10.23 -12.52
CA LYS A 404 -29.83 -11.42 -12.35
C LYS A 404 -29.62 -12.14 -13.68
N ASN A 405 -28.37 -12.54 -13.90
CA ASN A 405 -27.82 -13.16 -15.11
C ASN A 405 -27.56 -12.22 -16.28
N ASP A 406 -28.04 -10.97 -16.24
CA ASP A 406 -27.69 -9.96 -17.25
C ASP A 406 -26.17 -9.79 -17.26
N THR A 407 -25.65 -9.58 -18.46
CA THR A 407 -24.24 -9.33 -18.70
C THR A 407 -24.04 -7.93 -19.20
N PHE A 408 -23.02 -7.26 -18.68
CA PHE A 408 -22.55 -6.01 -19.27
C PHE A 408 -21.08 -6.13 -19.64
N GLU A 409 -20.75 -5.48 -20.74
CA GLU A 409 -19.44 -5.51 -21.34
C GLU A 409 -18.98 -4.09 -21.65
N ILE A 410 -17.74 -3.81 -21.27
CA ILE A 410 -17.11 -2.52 -21.43
C ILE A 410 -15.87 -2.73 -22.30
N ASN A 411 -15.86 -2.05 -23.44
CA ASN A 411 -14.71 -1.95 -24.32
C ASN A 411 -14.24 -0.50 -24.32
N TRP A 412 -13.03 -0.25 -23.85
CA TRP A 412 -12.43 1.09 -23.92
C TRP A 412 -11.04 1.05 -24.55
N LYS A 413 -10.79 2.07 -25.39
CA LYS A 413 -9.55 2.23 -26.13
C LYS A 413 -8.55 3.04 -25.31
N ILE A 414 -7.31 2.57 -25.26
CA ILE A 414 -6.22 3.24 -24.57
C ILE A 414 -5.66 4.30 -25.50
N SER A 415 -5.68 5.56 -25.06
CA SER A 415 -5.06 6.68 -25.76
C SER A 415 -3.69 6.92 -25.13
N PHE A 416 -2.63 6.75 -25.91
CA PHE A 416 -1.26 7.04 -25.44
C PHE A 416 -0.95 8.53 -25.41
#